data_AF-A0A2E8V7I9-F1
#
_entry.id   AF-A0A2E8V7I9-F1
#
_cell.length_a   1.000
_cell.length_b   1.000
_cell.length_c   1.000
_cell.angle_alpha   90.00
_cell.angle_beta   90.00
_cell.angle_gamma   90.00
#
_symmetry.space_group_name_H-M   'P 1'
#
loop_
_entity.id
_entity.type
_entity.pdbx_description
1 polymer ?
#
loop_
_entity_poly.entity_id
_entity_poly.type
_entity_poly.pdbx_seq_one_letter_code
_entity_poly.pdbx_strand_id
1 'polypeptide(L)'
;MDTELLIGIAQILTGIATLVVAIFLAGQLVLQRRSLAVAHQDAQRELAFSSRNTINSILLARLTSDGLASVVSKGFENMDNLTESSDRLRFTGYMRQCYQAFIMEWILGGEQIDKIEFKERMERMFVPLGGRQYYLQTGREIVKIRSQALTQMFDELYEIHQTSPIAG
;
A
#
# COMPACT_ATOMS: atom_id res chain seq x y z
N MET A 1 27.17 -66.19 -14.81
CA MET A 1 26.73 -65.46 -16.02
C MET A 1 25.30 -64.97 -15.89
N ASP A 2 24.34 -65.78 -15.41
CA ASP A 2 22.93 -65.36 -15.30
C ASP A 2 22.65 -64.26 -14.25
N THR A 3 23.39 -64.24 -13.14
CA THR A 3 23.18 -63.27 -12.07
C THR A 3 23.61 -61.85 -12.44
N GLU A 4 24.70 -61.69 -13.22
CA GLU A 4 25.17 -60.37 -13.68
C GLU A 4 24.20 -59.76 -14.70
N LEU A 5 23.67 -60.58 -15.61
CA LEU A 5 22.63 -60.17 -16.55
C LEU A 5 21.37 -59.72 -15.80
N LEU A 6 20.95 -60.48 -14.77
CA LEU A 6 19.80 -60.16 -13.94
C LEU A 6 19.99 -58.82 -13.20
N ILE A 7 21.17 -58.59 -12.62
CA ILE A 7 21.53 -57.32 -11.95
C ILE A 7 21.49 -56.16 -12.94
N GLY A 8 22.05 -56.35 -14.15
CA GLY A 8 22.02 -55.34 -15.22
C GLY A 8 20.59 -54.96 -15.63
N ILE A 9 19.71 -55.96 -15.80
CA ILE A 9 18.29 -55.74 -16.11
C ILE A 9 17.58 -54.99 -14.97
N ALA A 10 17.81 -55.40 -13.72
CA ALA A 10 17.22 -54.76 -12.55
C ALA A 10 17.63 -53.28 -12.41
N GLN A 11 18.89 -52.96 -12.70
CA GLN A 11 19.39 -51.59 -12.66
C GLN A 11 18.79 -50.71 -13.75
N ILE A 12 18.63 -51.24 -14.97
CA ILE A 12 17.94 -50.54 -16.07
C ILE A 12 16.49 -50.26 -15.69
N LEU A 13 15.77 -51.25 -15.16
CA LEU A 13 14.38 -51.07 -14.70
C LEU A 13 14.28 -50.01 -13.59
N THR A 14 15.22 -50.02 -12.63
CA THR A 14 15.27 -49.03 -11.55
C THR A 14 15.56 -47.62 -12.09
N GLY A 15 16.48 -47.49 -13.05
CA GLY A 15 16.78 -46.23 -13.71
C GLY A 15 15.59 -45.68 -14.49
N ILE A 16 14.86 -46.54 -15.21
CA ILE A 16 13.62 -46.18 -15.91
C ILE A 16 12.56 -45.72 -14.91
N ALA A 17 12.36 -46.45 -13.81
CA ALA A 17 11.40 -46.07 -12.77
C ALA A 17 11.74 -44.68 -12.17
N THR A 18 13.01 -44.42 -11.90
CA THR A 18 13.47 -43.12 -11.40
C THR A 18 13.27 -42.01 -12.42
N LEU A 19 13.55 -42.27 -13.70
CA LEU A 19 13.33 -41.32 -14.78
C LEU A 19 11.84 -40.95 -14.91
N VAL A 20 10.95 -41.93 -14.86
CA VAL A 20 9.50 -41.70 -14.92
C VAL A 20 9.03 -40.81 -13.77
N VAL A 21 9.47 -41.10 -12.54
CA VAL A 21 9.16 -40.28 -11.36
C VAL A 21 9.70 -38.86 -11.51
N ALA A 22 10.94 -38.71 -12.01
CA ALA A 22 11.55 -37.40 -12.22
C ALA A 22 10.78 -36.56 -13.25
N ILE A 23 10.33 -37.16 -14.36
CA ILE A 23 9.50 -36.46 -15.36
C ILE A 23 8.18 -36.01 -14.75
N PHE A 24 7.54 -36.87 -13.96
CA PHE A 24 6.28 -36.53 -13.29
C PHE A 24 6.45 -35.36 -12.32
N LEU A 25 7.49 -35.38 -11.48
CA LEU A 25 7.84 -34.29 -10.57
C LEU A 25 8.14 -32.99 -11.33
N ALA A 26 8.89 -33.07 -12.43
CA ALA A 26 9.16 -31.91 -13.28
C ALA A 26 7.86 -31.30 -13.85
N GLY A 27 6.93 -32.14 -14.30
CA GLY A 27 5.60 -31.71 -14.73
C GLY A 27 4.81 -31.02 -13.60
N GLN A 28 4.81 -31.59 -12.40
CA GLN A 28 4.18 -30.99 -11.22
C GLN A 28 4.78 -29.62 -10.89
N LEU A 29 6.11 -29.47 -10.93
CA LEU A 29 6.78 -28.20 -10.67
C LEU A 29 6.38 -27.11 -11.68
N VAL A 30 6.25 -27.45 -12.96
CA VAL A 30 5.81 -26.50 -14.00
C VAL A 30 4.38 -26.03 -13.73
N LEU A 31 3.47 -26.95 -13.40
CA LEU A 31 2.08 -26.62 -13.06
C LEU A 31 1.99 -25.76 -11.80
N GLN A 32 2.75 -26.11 -10.76
CA GLN A 32 2.81 -25.36 -9.50
C GLN A 32 3.35 -23.94 -9.71
N ARG A 33 4.40 -23.76 -10.52
CA ARG A 33 4.93 -22.42 -10.85
C ARG A 33 3.89 -21.54 -11.53
N ARG A 34 3.12 -22.09 -12.46
CA ARG A 34 2.04 -21.36 -13.13
C ARG A 34 0.94 -20.96 -12.13
N SER A 35 0.51 -21.89 -11.28
CA SER A 35 -0.48 -21.62 -10.24
C SER A 35 -0.01 -20.53 -9.27
N LEU A 36 1.24 -20.61 -8.82
CA LEU A 36 1.85 -19.62 -7.94
C LEU A 36 1.92 -18.24 -8.59
N ALA A 37 2.27 -18.17 -9.87
CA ALA A 37 2.31 -16.90 -10.60
C ALA A 37 0.93 -16.24 -10.70
N VAL A 38 -0.12 -17.02 -10.98
CA VAL A 38 -1.51 -16.54 -10.99
C VAL A 38 -1.93 -16.09 -9.59
N ALA A 39 -1.70 -16.92 -8.57
CA ALA A 39 -2.04 -16.58 -7.19
C ALA A 39 -1.31 -15.31 -6.71
N HIS A 40 -0.06 -15.12 -7.11
CA HIS A 40 0.70 -13.91 -6.80
C HIS A 40 0.08 -12.67 -7.46
N GLN A 41 -0.29 -12.77 -8.74
CA GLN A 41 -0.96 -11.69 -9.46
C GLN A 41 -2.31 -11.33 -8.84
N ASP A 42 -3.10 -12.33 -8.45
CA ASP A 42 -4.39 -12.11 -7.82
C ASP A 42 -4.24 -11.49 -6.43
N ALA A 43 -3.27 -11.95 -5.64
CA ALA A 43 -2.95 -11.33 -4.34
C ALA A 43 -2.55 -9.85 -4.49
N GLN A 44 -1.76 -9.50 -5.50
CA GLN A 44 -1.42 -8.10 -5.78
C GLN A 44 -2.66 -7.26 -6.12
N ARG A 45 -3.57 -7.79 -6.95
CA ARG A 45 -4.82 -7.12 -7.31
C ARG A 45 -5.74 -6.94 -6.10
N GLU A 46 -5.86 -7.96 -5.26
CA GLU A 46 -6.69 -7.92 -4.05
C GLU A 46 -6.14 -6.88 -3.06
N LEU A 47 -4.82 -6.83 -2.86
CA LEU A 47 -4.18 -5.81 -2.01
C LEU A 47 -4.43 -4.40 -2.55
N ALA A 48 -4.29 -4.18 -3.86
CA ALA A 48 -4.56 -2.88 -4.48
C ALA A 48 -6.03 -2.48 -4.35
N PHE A 49 -6.96 -3.42 -4.56
CA PHE A 49 -8.39 -3.19 -4.37
C PHE A 49 -8.73 -2.86 -2.90
N SER A 50 -8.17 -3.60 -1.96
CA SER A 50 -8.36 -3.39 -0.52
C SER A 50 -7.81 -2.02 -0.06
N SER A 51 -6.64 -1.62 -0.58
CA SER A 51 -6.06 -0.30 -0.33
C SER A 51 -6.98 0.83 -0.83
N ARG A 52 -7.50 0.72 -2.06
CA ARG A 52 -8.47 1.69 -2.61
C ARG A 52 -9.77 1.72 -1.81
N ASN A 53 -10.28 0.56 -1.41
CA ASN A 53 -11.49 0.46 -0.61
C ASN A 53 -11.32 1.10 0.78
N THR A 54 -10.11 1.01 1.36
CA THR A 54 -9.77 1.67 2.62
C THR A 54 -9.84 3.19 2.49
N ILE A 55 -9.26 3.76 1.43
CA ILE A 55 -9.34 5.20 1.15
C ILE A 55 -10.79 5.64 0.99
N ASN A 56 -11.57 4.92 0.17
CA ASN A 56 -12.97 5.23 -0.05
C ASN A 56 -13.80 5.14 1.24
N SER A 57 -13.52 4.17 2.11
CA SER A 57 -14.20 4.01 3.39
C SER A 57 -13.91 5.18 4.34
N ILE A 58 -12.67 5.67 4.38
CA ILE A 58 -12.28 6.85 5.18
C ILE A 58 -13.00 8.11 4.66
N LEU A 59 -13.04 8.30 3.34
CA LEU A 59 -13.72 9.43 2.72
C LEU A 59 -15.24 9.36 2.94
N LEU A 60 -15.84 8.18 2.76
CA LEU A 60 -17.26 7.97 3.00
C LEU A 60 -17.61 8.25 4.47
N ALA A 61 -16.82 7.77 5.43
CA ALA A 61 -17.02 8.04 6.85
C ALA A 61 -17.03 9.55 7.16
N ARG A 62 -16.16 10.33 6.50
CA ARG A 62 -16.17 11.80 6.60
C ARG A 62 -17.45 12.40 6.02
N LEU A 63 -17.94 11.88 4.89
CA LEU A 63 -19.12 12.42 4.21
C LEU A 63 -20.44 12.05 4.88
N THR A 64 -20.51 10.91 5.57
CA THR A 64 -21.76 10.39 6.16
C THR A 64 -21.89 10.64 7.66
N SER A 65 -20.83 11.10 8.33
CA SER A 65 -20.85 11.42 9.76
C SER A 65 -20.74 12.92 9.97
N ASP A 66 -21.85 13.57 10.32
CA ASP A 66 -21.89 15.03 10.55
C ASP A 66 -20.87 15.48 11.61
N GLY A 67 -20.69 14.69 12.67
CA GLY A 67 -19.70 14.95 13.71
C GLY A 67 -18.27 14.89 13.19
N LEU A 68 -17.93 13.89 12.37
CA LEU A 68 -16.59 13.79 11.78
C LEU A 68 -16.36 14.86 10.73
N ALA A 69 -17.36 15.12 9.87
CA ALA A 69 -17.31 16.18 8.85
C ALA A 69 -17.00 17.53 9.48
N SER A 70 -17.74 17.90 10.54
CA SER A 70 -17.57 19.17 11.25
C SER A 70 -16.17 19.30 11.88
N VAL A 71 -15.72 18.27 12.61
CA VAL A 71 -14.40 18.27 13.25
C VAL A 71 -13.28 18.32 12.22
N VAL A 72 -13.41 17.58 11.11
CA VAL A 72 -12.40 17.57 10.05
C VAL A 72 -12.33 18.90 9.34
N SER A 73 -13.47 19.55 9.06
CA SER A 73 -13.49 20.89 8.46
C SER A 73 -12.82 21.92 9.38
N LYS A 74 -13.20 21.96 10.67
CA LYS A 74 -12.55 22.84 11.67
C LYS A 74 -11.05 22.59 11.77
N GLY A 75 -10.65 21.33 11.81
CA GLY A 75 -9.26 20.93 11.91
C GLY A 75 -8.45 21.31 10.67
N PHE A 76 -9.04 21.25 9.48
CA PHE A 76 -8.39 21.69 8.24
C PHE A 76 -8.26 23.22 8.13
N GLU A 77 -9.22 23.99 8.64
CA GLU A 77 -9.09 25.45 8.72
C GLU A 77 -7.87 25.85 9.58
N ASN A 78 -7.78 25.31 10.79
CA ASN A 78 -6.63 25.45 11.68
C ASN A 78 -6.74 24.40 12.80
N MET A 79 -5.68 23.64 13.06
CA MET A 79 -5.64 22.68 14.17
C MET A 79 -5.83 23.33 15.55
N ASP A 80 -5.51 24.62 15.69
CA ASP A 80 -5.71 25.37 16.93
C ASP A 80 -7.21 25.59 17.24
N ASN A 81 -8.08 25.50 16.23
CA ASN A 81 -9.54 25.58 16.41
C ASN A 81 -10.11 24.34 17.12
N LEU A 82 -9.34 23.25 17.19
CA LEU A 82 -9.71 22.03 17.90
C LEU A 82 -9.40 22.20 19.40
N THR A 83 -10.29 22.87 20.13
CA THR A 83 -10.09 23.15 21.56
C THR A 83 -10.38 21.93 22.44
N GLU A 84 -11.33 21.09 22.04
CA GLU A 84 -11.68 19.86 22.75
C GLU A 84 -10.72 18.73 22.43
N SER A 85 -10.35 17.95 23.45
CA SER A 85 -9.45 16.79 23.29
C SER A 85 -10.05 15.69 22.41
N SER A 86 -11.37 15.49 22.47
CA SER A 86 -12.17 14.62 21.60
C SER A 86 -12.03 15.00 20.12
N ASP A 87 -12.12 16.29 19.82
CA ASP A 87 -12.04 16.82 18.46
C ASP A 87 -10.62 16.70 17.91
N ARG A 88 -9.60 17.01 18.73
CA ARG A 88 -8.19 16.75 18.39
C ARG A 88 -7.96 15.28 18.07
N LEU A 89 -8.47 14.37 18.90
CA LEU A 89 -8.33 12.93 18.69
C LEU A 89 -9.00 12.49 17.37
N ARG A 90 -10.21 12.96 17.09
CA ARG A 90 -10.94 12.63 15.86
C ARG A 90 -10.21 13.13 14.62
N PHE A 91 -9.76 14.39 14.62
CA PHE A 91 -9.04 14.97 13.48
C PHE A 91 -7.68 14.27 13.26
N THR A 92 -6.86 14.16 14.31
CA THR A 92 -5.54 13.51 14.19
C THR A 92 -5.66 12.03 13.83
N GLY A 93 -6.68 11.35 14.33
CA GLY A 93 -7.05 9.98 13.94
C GLY A 93 -7.41 9.90 12.46
N TYR A 94 -8.30 10.76 11.97
CA TYR A 94 -8.65 10.85 10.55
C TYR A 94 -7.40 11.08 9.67
N MET A 95 -6.59 12.09 10.00
CA MET A 95 -5.37 12.41 9.28
C MET A 95 -4.39 11.24 9.26
N ARG A 96 -4.22 10.56 10.40
CA ARG A 96 -3.36 9.37 10.50
C ARG A 96 -3.83 8.25 9.58
N GLN A 97 -5.14 7.98 9.54
CA GLN A 97 -5.70 6.94 8.67
C GLN A 97 -5.53 7.28 7.18
N CYS A 98 -5.74 8.55 6.79
CA CYS A 98 -5.45 9.01 5.43
C CYS A 98 -3.99 8.76 5.07
N TYR A 99 -3.05 9.21 5.91
CA TYR A 99 -1.62 9.02 5.67
C TYR A 99 -1.24 7.54 5.55
N GLN A 100 -1.75 6.68 6.44
CA GLN A 100 -1.50 5.24 6.38
C GLN A 100 -2.03 4.62 5.08
N ALA A 101 -3.23 5.00 4.65
CA ALA A 101 -3.82 4.49 3.42
C ALA A 101 -3.00 4.91 2.18
N PHE A 102 -2.57 6.17 2.09
CA PHE A 102 -1.75 6.66 0.99
C PHE A 102 -0.33 6.08 0.99
N ILE A 103 0.29 5.91 2.16
CA ILE A 103 1.58 5.22 2.28
C ILE A 103 1.46 3.77 1.79
N MET A 104 0.38 3.08 2.16
CA MET A 104 0.15 1.71 1.71
C MET A 104 0.00 1.66 0.18
N GLU A 105 -0.78 2.57 -0.40
CA GLU A 105 -0.94 2.67 -1.85
C GLU A 105 0.41 2.94 -2.55
N TRP A 106 1.23 3.83 -2.00
CA TRP A 106 2.58 4.10 -2.51
C TRP A 106 3.47 2.85 -2.51
N ILE A 107 3.48 2.12 -1.39
CA ILE A 107 4.30 0.91 -1.23
C ILE A 107 3.83 -0.21 -2.17
N LEU A 108 2.52 -0.43 -2.25
CA LEU A 108 1.93 -1.47 -3.10
C LEU A 108 2.03 -1.14 -4.58
N GLY A 109 1.87 0.13 -4.94
CA GLY A 109 1.90 0.60 -6.32
C GLY A 109 3.31 0.55 -6.93
N GLY A 110 4.36 0.77 -6.11
CA GLY A 110 5.75 0.66 -6.55
C GLY A 110 6.03 1.49 -7.81
N GLU A 111 6.51 0.85 -8.88
CA GLU A 111 6.76 1.52 -10.16
C GLU A 111 5.49 1.74 -11.01
N GLN A 112 4.41 1.01 -10.73
CA GLN A 112 3.17 1.08 -11.49
C GLN A 112 2.25 2.20 -11.03
N ILE A 113 2.58 2.88 -9.93
CA ILE A 113 1.76 3.98 -9.42
C ILE A 113 1.82 5.18 -10.36
N ASP A 114 0.65 5.71 -10.70
CA ASP A 114 0.58 7.02 -11.34
C ASP A 114 0.96 8.08 -10.32
N LYS A 115 2.20 8.56 -10.43
CA LYS A 115 2.76 9.56 -9.51
C LYS A 115 2.06 10.91 -9.62
N ILE A 116 1.51 11.25 -10.79
CA ILE A 116 0.80 12.51 -11.01
C ILE A 116 -0.54 12.45 -10.28
N GLU A 117 -1.34 11.41 -10.56
CA GLU A 117 -2.64 11.21 -9.89
C GLU A 117 -2.46 11.09 -8.37
N PHE A 118 -1.44 10.34 -7.93
CA PHE A 118 -1.13 10.22 -6.51
C PHE A 118 -0.81 11.57 -5.87
N LYS A 119 0.05 12.38 -6.51
CA LYS A 119 0.43 13.72 -6.02
C LYS A 119 -0.77 14.65 -5.94
N GLU A 120 -1.63 14.70 -6.95
CA GLU A 120 -2.86 15.52 -6.95
C GLU A 120 -3.82 15.17 -5.81
N ARG A 121 -3.98 13.87 -5.51
CA ARG A 121 -4.84 13.45 -4.39
C ARG A 121 -4.22 13.80 -3.04
N MET A 122 -2.90 13.68 -2.92
CA MET A 122 -2.17 14.06 -1.71
C MET A 122 -2.17 15.56 -1.48
N GLU A 123 -2.09 16.35 -2.55
CA GLU A 123 -2.11 17.82 -2.49
C GLU A 123 -3.31 18.36 -1.71
N ARG A 124 -4.47 17.70 -1.81
CA ARG A 124 -5.67 18.07 -1.04
C ARG A 124 -5.47 18.03 0.48
N MET A 125 -4.48 17.31 0.97
CA MET A 125 -4.09 17.29 2.39
C MET A 125 -3.16 18.44 2.76
N PHE A 126 -2.54 19.12 1.79
CA PHE A 126 -1.59 20.22 2.00
C PHE A 126 -2.16 21.59 1.64
N VAL A 127 -3.21 21.67 0.82
CA VAL A 127 -3.98 22.90 0.56
C VAL A 127 -4.51 23.55 1.86
N PRO A 128 -5.14 22.82 2.79
CA PRO A 128 -5.60 23.40 4.06
C PRO A 128 -4.45 23.64 5.06
N LEU A 129 -4.52 24.73 5.83
CA LEU A 129 -3.53 25.09 6.85
C LEU A 129 -3.37 23.98 7.90
N GLY A 130 -4.48 23.43 8.39
CA GLY A 130 -4.45 22.35 9.37
C GLY A 130 -3.80 21.06 8.87
N GLY A 131 -3.89 20.81 7.57
CA GLY A 131 -3.20 19.69 6.94
C GLY A 131 -1.69 19.86 6.94
N ARG A 132 -1.20 21.09 6.67
CA ARG A 132 0.22 21.46 6.79
C ARG A 132 0.72 21.41 8.23
N GLN A 133 -0.07 21.90 9.19
CA GLN A 133 0.25 21.81 10.61
C GLN A 133 0.40 20.35 11.05
N TYR A 134 -0.51 19.47 10.63
CA TYR A 134 -0.43 18.04 10.93
C TYR A 134 0.82 17.40 10.33
N TYR A 135 1.15 17.75 9.08
CA TYR A 135 2.36 17.26 8.42
C TYR A 135 3.62 17.58 9.23
N LEU A 136 3.78 18.85 9.62
CA LEU A 136 4.92 19.28 10.43
C LEU A 136 4.98 18.60 11.80
N GLN A 137 3.83 18.52 12.49
CA GLN A 137 3.79 18.00 13.86
C GLN A 137 3.97 16.48 13.92
N THR A 138 3.53 15.74 12.90
CA THR A 138 3.45 14.27 12.99
C THR A 138 3.61 13.58 11.63
N GLY A 139 2.93 14.07 10.59
CA GLY A 139 2.84 13.37 9.30
C GLY A 139 4.20 13.12 8.64
N ARG A 140 5.14 14.06 8.73
CA ARG A 140 6.46 13.97 8.11
C ARG A 140 7.28 12.79 8.62
N GLU A 141 7.34 12.60 9.94
CA GLU A 141 8.11 11.49 10.53
C GLU A 141 7.47 10.13 10.20
N ILE A 142 6.14 10.04 10.10
CA ILE A 142 5.46 8.81 9.66
C ILE A 142 5.92 8.41 8.25
N VAL A 143 5.97 9.37 7.33
CA VAL A 143 6.32 9.13 5.93
C VAL A 143 7.82 8.82 5.79
N LYS A 144 8.66 9.56 6.51
CA LYS A 144 10.13 9.44 6.48
C LYS A 144 10.65 8.05 6.85
N ILE A 145 10.00 7.38 7.80
CA ILE A 145 10.41 6.01 8.19
C ILE A 145 10.06 4.99 7.09
N ARG A 146 9.20 5.33 6.12
CA ARG A 146 8.68 4.40 5.12
C ARG A 146 9.25 4.59 3.73
N SER A 147 9.46 5.83 3.28
CA SER A 147 9.93 6.10 1.93
C SER A 147 10.54 7.50 1.81
N GLN A 148 11.82 7.57 1.46
CA GLN A 148 12.51 8.85 1.21
C GLN A 148 11.92 9.60 0.01
N ALA A 149 11.56 8.89 -1.06
CA ALA A 149 10.96 9.49 -2.24
C ALA A 149 9.58 10.10 -1.93
N LEU A 150 8.79 9.43 -1.09
CA LEU A 150 7.49 9.94 -0.64
C LEU A 150 7.67 11.16 0.28
N THR A 151 8.68 11.14 1.16
CA THR A 151 9.03 12.31 1.98
C THR A 151 9.38 13.51 1.12
N GLN A 152 10.22 13.34 0.09
CA GLN A 152 10.58 14.43 -0.81
C GLN A 152 9.36 15.01 -1.52
N MET A 153 8.44 14.15 -1.99
CA MET A 153 7.18 14.61 -2.60
C MET A 153 6.31 15.39 -1.61
N PHE A 154 6.23 14.95 -0.36
CA PHE A 154 5.41 15.63 0.66
C PHE A 154 6.07 16.93 1.13
N ASP A 155 7.40 16.97 1.24
CA ASP A 155 8.16 18.19 1.51
C ASP A 155 7.92 19.20 0.37
N GLU A 156 7.96 18.76 -0.91
CA GLU A 156 7.63 19.61 -2.06
C GLU A 156 6.20 20.18 -1.99
N LEU A 157 5.21 19.34 -1.72
CA LEU A 157 3.81 19.77 -1.57
C LEU A 157 3.64 20.75 -0.41
N TYR A 158 4.35 20.52 0.70
CA TYR A 158 4.34 21.43 1.84
C TYR A 158 4.89 22.81 1.49
N GLU A 159 6.05 22.88 0.82
CA GLU A 159 6.69 24.14 0.43
C GLU A 159 5.86 24.94 -0.59
N ILE A 160 5.25 24.26 -1.57
CA ILE A 160 4.36 24.89 -2.56
C ILE A 160 3.20 25.62 -1.87
N HIS A 161 2.55 24.96 -0.91
CA HIS A 161 1.37 25.48 -0.21
C HIS A 161 1.71 26.32 1.03
N GLN A 162 3.00 26.41 1.41
CA GLN A 162 3.48 27.37 2.39
C GLN A 162 3.77 28.73 1.77
N THR A 163 4.32 28.75 0.56
CA THR A 163 4.70 29.97 -0.18
C THR A 163 3.56 30.58 -0.99
N SER A 164 2.53 29.80 -1.29
CA SER A 164 1.29 30.27 -1.90
C SER A 164 0.20 30.45 -0.83
N PRO A 165 0.00 31.65 -0.27
CA PRO A 165 -1.24 31.93 0.43
C PRO A 165 -2.33 31.90 -0.65
N ILE A 166 -3.09 30.80 -0.73
CA ILE A 166 -4.24 30.76 -1.62
C ILE A 166 -5.22 31.81 -1.11
N ALA A 167 -5.30 32.93 -1.83
CA ALA A 167 -6.39 33.87 -1.77
C ALA A 167 -7.63 33.17 -2.35
N GLY A 168 -8.70 33.07 -1.55
CA GLY A 168 -9.99 32.55 -1.97
C GLY A 168 -10.59 31.57 -0.97
#